data_AF-A0A0L1KKE0-F1
#
_entry.id   AF-A0A0L1KKE0-F1
#
_cell.length_a   1.000
_cell.length_b   1.000
_cell.length_c   1.000
_cell.angle_alpha   90.00
_cell.angle_beta   90.00
_cell.angle_gamma   90.00
#
_symmetry.space_group_name_H-M   'P 1'
#
loop_
_entity.id
_entity.type
_entity.pdbx_description
1 polymer ?
#
loop_
_entity_poly.entity_id
_entity_poly.type
_entity_poly.pdbx_seq_one_letter_code
_entity_poly.pdbx_strand_id
1 'polypeptide(L)'
;MLSKMYAAVYFACADDGVGRFDRSTASQQSLMELFIFELDKTEKICGSRDDPAGVCEWEGVKCNADGEVKKFEWVLKRGHGTGTLGFEFLPCSMKTVRMFRNALSGTIQLADLPGKLEVLSLYENQLTGRRESGCKLTI
;
A
#
# COMPACT_ATOMS: atom_id res chain seq x y z
N MET A 1 3.34 -30.34 -17.07
CA MET A 1 3.79 -29.90 -15.74
C MET A 1 4.05 -28.40 -15.81
N LEU A 2 3.17 -27.59 -15.19
CA LEU A 2 3.30 -26.14 -15.17
C LEU A 2 4.41 -25.76 -14.17
N SER A 3 5.55 -25.31 -14.69
CA SER A 3 6.66 -24.82 -13.87
C SER A 3 6.25 -23.47 -13.28
N LYS A 4 6.07 -23.40 -11.96
CA LYS A 4 5.84 -22.14 -11.26
C LYS A 4 7.15 -21.36 -11.22
N MET A 5 7.26 -20.30 -12.03
CA MET A 5 8.31 -19.29 -11.87
C MET A 5 7.95 -18.43 -10.66
N TYR A 6 8.58 -18.70 -9.52
CA TYR A 6 8.63 -17.75 -8.42
C TYR A 6 9.71 -16.73 -8.74
N ALA A 7 9.32 -15.49 -9.06
CA ALA A 7 10.25 -14.37 -9.11
C ALA A 7 10.63 -13.99 -7.67
N ALA A 8 11.65 -14.67 -7.14
CA ALA A 8 12.34 -14.20 -5.96
C ALA A 8 13.23 -13.03 -6.38
N VAL A 9 12.86 -11.81 -5.99
CA VAL A 9 13.74 -10.65 -6.12
C VAL A 9 14.85 -10.80 -5.09
N TYR A 10 15.94 -11.45 -5.49
CA TYR A 10 17.19 -11.43 -4.74
C TYR A 10 17.82 -10.06 -4.97
N PHE A 11 17.85 -9.22 -3.93
CA PHE A 11 18.75 -8.06 -3.91
C PHE A 11 20.18 -8.58 -3.74
N ALA A 12 20.77 -9.06 -4.82
CA ALA A 12 22.21 -9.23 -4.95
C ALA A 12 22.82 -7.84 -5.15
N CYS A 13 23.76 -7.47 -4.27
CA CYS A 13 24.49 -6.21 -4.39
C CYS A 13 25.29 -6.19 -5.70
N ALA A 14 24.86 -5.39 -6.68
CA ALA A 14 25.69 -4.74 -7.70
C ALA A 14 24.83 -3.81 -8.57
N ASP A 15 24.89 -2.51 -8.29
CA ASP A 15 25.19 -1.39 -9.19
C ASP A 15 24.56 -0.12 -8.60
N ASP A 16 25.37 0.92 -8.38
CA ASP A 16 24.96 2.23 -7.85
C ASP A 16 24.11 3.04 -8.88
N GLY A 17 23.51 2.35 -9.85
CA GLY A 17 22.76 2.89 -10.99
C GLY A 17 21.26 2.65 -10.95
N VAL A 18 20.69 2.14 -9.84
CA VAL A 18 19.23 2.25 -9.65
C VAL A 18 18.95 3.72 -9.37
N GLY A 19 18.55 4.44 -10.42
CA GLY A 19 18.09 5.82 -10.31
C GLY A 19 17.15 5.93 -9.11
N ARG A 20 17.47 6.84 -8.18
CA ARG A 20 16.66 7.07 -6.98
C ARG A 20 15.20 7.17 -7.40
N PHE A 21 14.36 6.25 -6.92
CA PHE A 21 12.94 6.27 -7.21
C PHE A 21 12.36 7.57 -6.65
N ASP A 22 12.10 8.53 -7.55
CA ASP A 22 11.48 9.79 -7.17
C ASP A 22 9.97 9.59 -7.10
N ARG A 23 9.51 9.34 -5.88
CA ARG A 23 8.09 9.22 -5.53
C ARG A 23 7.26 10.39 -6.03
N SER A 24 7.84 11.60 -6.14
CA SER A 24 7.09 12.79 -6.56
C SER A 24 6.70 12.78 -8.03
N THR A 25 7.39 11.99 -8.86
CA THR A 25 7.12 11.87 -10.31
C THR A 25 6.43 10.57 -10.68
N ALA A 26 6.26 9.65 -9.73
CA ALA A 26 5.60 8.37 -9.96
C ALA A 26 4.09 8.55 -10.23
N SER A 27 3.56 7.72 -11.13
CA SER A 27 2.12 7.67 -11.39
C SER A 27 1.37 7.16 -10.16
N GLN A 28 0.10 7.57 -9.99
CA GLN A 28 -0.72 7.06 -8.90
C GLN A 28 -0.99 5.56 -9.01
N GLN A 29 -0.98 5.01 -10.23
CA GLN A 29 -1.02 3.57 -10.47
C GLN A 29 0.17 2.90 -9.77
N SER A 30 1.39 3.29 -10.12
CA SER A 30 2.62 2.69 -9.57
C SER A 30 2.73 2.88 -8.06
N LEU A 31 2.34 4.06 -7.55
CA LEU A 31 2.30 4.35 -6.12
C LEU A 31 1.34 3.41 -5.37
N MET A 32 0.13 3.20 -5.90
CA MET A 32 -0.84 2.30 -5.28
C MET A 32 -0.42 0.83 -5.39
N GLU A 33 0.25 0.42 -6.47
CA GLU A 33 0.81 -0.94 -6.61
C GLU A 33 1.90 -1.19 -5.57
N LEU A 34 2.79 -0.22 -5.36
CA LEU A 34 3.81 -0.30 -4.31
C LEU A 34 3.20 -0.30 -2.91
N PHE A 35 2.15 0.50 -2.69
CA PHE A 35 1.43 0.55 -1.41
C PHE A 35 0.87 -0.83 -1.00
N ILE A 36 0.34 -1.61 -1.96
CA ILE A 36 -0.22 -2.94 -1.72
C ILE A 36 0.73 -4.10 -2.08
N PHE A 37 1.97 -3.83 -2.46
CA PHE A 37 2.87 -4.84 -3.06
C PHE A 37 3.06 -6.09 -2.17
N GLU A 38 3.26 -5.85 -0.88
CA GLU A 38 3.45 -6.90 0.15
C GLU A 38 2.15 -7.33 0.83
N LEU A 39 1.00 -6.83 0.38
CA LEU A 39 -0.29 -7.29 0.86
C LEU A 39 -0.58 -8.67 0.29
N ASP A 40 -1.15 -9.57 1.09
CA ASP A 40 -1.54 -10.89 0.59
C ASP A 40 -2.83 -10.78 -0.23
N LYS A 41 -2.93 -11.64 -1.26
CA LYS A 41 -4.15 -11.83 -2.06
C LYS A 41 -4.66 -10.55 -2.74
N THR A 42 -3.73 -9.73 -3.24
CA THR A 42 -4.05 -8.48 -3.95
C THR A 42 -4.81 -8.71 -5.25
N GLU A 43 -4.91 -9.95 -5.73
CA GLU A 43 -5.72 -10.26 -6.91
C GLU A 43 -7.19 -9.89 -6.75
N LYS A 44 -7.67 -9.81 -5.50
CA LYS A 44 -9.01 -9.31 -5.19
C LYS A 44 -9.13 -7.79 -5.29
N ILE A 45 -8.00 -7.07 -5.26
CA ILE A 45 -7.94 -5.61 -5.28
C ILE A 45 -7.70 -5.12 -6.71
N CYS A 46 -6.60 -5.56 -7.32
CA CYS A 46 -6.11 -5.02 -8.60
C CYS A 46 -6.27 -5.98 -9.79
N GLY A 47 -6.81 -7.19 -9.59
CA GLY A 47 -6.88 -8.21 -10.63
C GLY A 47 -5.57 -8.97 -10.79
N SER A 48 -4.96 -8.98 -11.98
CA SER A 48 -3.66 -9.65 -12.16
C SER A 48 -2.54 -8.79 -11.57
N ARG A 49 -1.50 -9.40 -10.97
CA ARG A 49 -0.27 -8.67 -10.62
C ARG A 49 0.62 -8.38 -11.83
N ASP A 50 0.55 -9.23 -12.85
CA ASP A 50 1.36 -9.09 -14.06
C ASP A 50 0.75 -8.05 -15.03
N ASP A 51 -0.56 -7.83 -14.93
CA ASP A 51 -1.34 -6.88 -15.72
C ASP A 51 -2.48 -6.32 -14.87
N PRO A 52 -2.16 -5.41 -13.92
CA PRO A 52 -3.17 -4.86 -13.01
C PRO A 52 -4.14 -3.96 -13.76
N ALA A 53 -5.40 -4.00 -13.34
CA ALA A 53 -6.41 -3.06 -13.82
C ALA A 53 -5.98 -1.61 -13.52
N GLY A 54 -6.63 -0.66 -14.19
CA GLY A 54 -6.45 0.76 -13.85
C GLY A 54 -6.82 1.01 -12.39
N VAL A 55 -6.06 1.84 -11.69
CA VAL A 55 -6.17 2.02 -10.22
C VAL A 55 -7.57 2.47 -9.79
N CYS A 56 -8.27 3.23 -10.63
CA CYS A 56 -9.64 3.67 -10.37
C CYS A 56 -10.69 2.55 -10.51
N GLU A 57 -10.33 1.41 -11.09
CA GLU A 57 -11.15 0.22 -11.24
C GLU A 57 -10.91 -0.81 -10.12
N TRP A 58 -9.92 -0.58 -9.26
CA TRP A 58 -9.59 -1.49 -8.16
C TRP A 58 -10.71 -1.58 -7.13
N GLU A 59 -10.85 -2.76 -6.51
CA GLU A 59 -11.81 -2.95 -5.43
C GLU A 59 -11.48 -2.00 -4.26
N GLY A 60 -12.45 -1.17 -3.89
CA GLY A 60 -12.33 -0.26 -2.75
C GLY A 60 -11.62 1.06 -3.04
N VAL A 61 -11.13 1.29 -4.27
CA VAL A 61 -10.60 2.60 -4.68
C VAL A 61 -11.72 3.52 -5.15
N LYS A 62 -11.63 4.81 -4.82
CA LYS A 62 -12.41 5.87 -5.46
C LYS A 62 -11.50 7.00 -5.94
N CYS A 63 -11.67 7.37 -7.21
CA CYS A 63 -11.02 8.51 -7.82
C CYS A 63 -11.94 9.74 -7.89
N ASN A 64 -11.36 10.94 -7.99
CA ASN A 64 -12.10 12.17 -8.32
C ASN A 64 -12.34 12.29 -9.84
N ALA A 65 -12.95 13.41 -10.26
CA ALA A 65 -13.22 13.70 -11.67
C ALA A 65 -11.95 13.79 -12.54
N ASP A 66 -10.80 14.09 -11.94
CA ASP A 66 -9.50 14.19 -12.61
C ASP A 66 -8.78 12.83 -12.71
N GLY A 67 -9.39 11.74 -12.22
CA GLY A 67 -8.77 10.41 -12.18
C GLY A 67 -7.75 10.20 -11.06
N GLU A 68 -7.66 11.12 -10.10
CA GLU A 68 -6.79 10.97 -8.92
C GLU A 68 -7.47 10.14 -7.82
N VAL A 69 -6.73 9.20 -7.25
CA VAL A 69 -7.12 8.41 -6.09
C VAL A 69 -7.34 9.32 -4.89
N LYS A 70 -8.57 9.30 -4.35
CA LYS A 70 -8.95 10.04 -3.13
C LYS A 70 -9.17 9.14 -1.93
N LYS A 71 -9.57 7.90 -2.18
CA LYS A 71 -10.03 7.00 -1.12
C LYS A 71 -9.68 5.56 -1.44
N PHE A 72 -9.27 4.84 -0.40
CA PHE A 72 -9.10 3.39 -0.43
C PHE A 72 -9.75 2.73 0.80
N GLU A 73 -10.57 1.69 0.56
CA GLU A 73 -11.23 0.90 1.60
C GLU A 73 -10.99 -0.59 1.39
N TRP A 74 -10.41 -1.23 2.39
CA TRP A 74 -10.17 -2.68 2.41
C TRP A 74 -10.40 -3.22 3.83
N VAL A 75 -11.66 -3.41 4.21
CA VAL A 75 -12.06 -3.71 5.59
C VAL A 75 -12.62 -5.14 5.71
N LEU A 76 -12.52 -5.74 6.90
CA LEU A 76 -13.16 -7.01 7.24
C LEU A 76 -12.78 -8.20 6.32
N LYS A 77 -11.51 -8.28 5.91
CA LYS A 77 -11.05 -9.27 4.91
C LYS A 77 -10.65 -10.60 5.54
N ARG A 78 -10.85 -10.78 6.85
CA ARG A 78 -10.62 -12.04 7.60
C ARG A 78 -9.20 -12.58 7.29
N GLY A 79 -9.04 -13.89 7.05
CA GLY A 79 -7.77 -14.53 6.66
C GLY A 79 -7.23 -14.16 5.27
N HIS A 80 -7.75 -13.09 4.65
CA HIS A 80 -7.23 -12.50 3.41
C HIS A 80 -6.75 -11.05 3.62
N GLY A 81 -6.81 -10.52 4.84
CA GLY A 81 -6.29 -9.20 5.19
C GLY A 81 -4.96 -9.31 5.93
N THR A 82 -3.99 -10.04 5.38
CA THR A 82 -2.64 -10.22 5.95
C THR A 82 -1.59 -9.58 5.06
N GLY A 83 -0.39 -9.37 5.58
CA GLY A 83 0.71 -8.70 4.88
C GLY A 83 0.98 -7.30 5.44
N THR A 84 1.85 -6.58 4.74
CA THR A 84 2.38 -5.25 5.10
C THR A 84 1.95 -4.21 4.07
N LEU A 85 2.04 -2.93 4.45
CA LEU A 85 1.64 -1.81 3.60
C LEU A 85 2.76 -0.77 3.57
N GLY A 86 3.10 -0.32 2.37
CA GLY A 86 4.07 0.76 2.15
C GLY A 86 3.38 2.13 2.20
N PHE A 87 3.03 2.61 3.39
CA PHE A 87 2.30 3.88 3.58
C PHE A 87 3.00 5.08 2.93
N GLU A 88 4.32 5.02 2.77
CA GLU A 88 5.15 6.01 2.09
C GLU A 88 4.89 6.15 0.59
N PHE A 89 4.12 5.24 0.01
CA PHE A 89 3.68 5.26 -1.39
C PHE A 89 2.23 5.72 -1.55
N LEU A 90 1.57 6.20 -0.49
CA LEU A 90 0.23 6.77 -0.65
C LEU A 90 0.29 8.04 -1.54
N PRO A 91 -0.58 8.16 -2.56
CA PRO A 91 -0.64 9.36 -3.39
C PRO A 91 -0.91 10.63 -2.58
N CYS A 92 -0.28 11.75 -2.95
CA CYS A 92 -0.51 13.05 -2.31
C CYS A 92 -1.98 13.52 -2.37
N SER A 93 -2.75 13.00 -3.32
CA SER A 93 -4.18 13.27 -3.48
C SER A 93 -5.05 12.54 -2.47
N MET A 94 -4.54 11.50 -1.81
CA MET A 94 -5.28 10.61 -0.91
C MET A 94 -5.86 11.37 0.30
N LYS A 95 -7.14 11.16 0.56
CA LYS A 95 -7.88 11.79 1.66
C LYS A 95 -8.36 10.78 2.70
N THR A 96 -8.66 9.55 2.29
CA THR A 96 -9.25 8.54 3.19
C THR A 96 -8.66 7.16 2.96
N VAL A 97 -8.12 6.56 4.02
CA VAL A 97 -7.69 5.17 4.05
C VAL A 97 -8.40 4.45 5.19
N ARG A 98 -9.14 3.38 4.87
CA ARG A 98 -9.77 2.51 5.88
C ARG A 98 -9.41 1.06 5.63
N MET A 99 -8.65 0.48 6.56
CA MET A 99 -8.21 -0.91 6.48
C MET A 99 -8.33 -1.64 7.82
N PHE A 100 -9.28 -1.20 8.64
CA PHE A 100 -9.55 -1.76 9.96
C PHE A 100 -10.14 -3.18 9.88
N ARG A 101 -10.04 -3.92 10.99
CA ARG A 101 -10.53 -5.30 11.13
C ARG A 101 -9.90 -6.28 10.15
N ASN A 102 -8.59 -6.25 10.08
CA ASN A 102 -7.77 -7.18 9.32
C ASN A 102 -6.66 -7.73 10.22
N ALA A 103 -5.71 -8.47 9.65
CA ALA A 103 -4.53 -8.98 10.32
C ALA A 103 -3.25 -8.39 9.69
N LEU A 104 -3.32 -7.11 9.29
CA LEU A 104 -2.20 -6.39 8.71
C LEU A 104 -1.12 -6.19 9.75
N SER A 105 0.13 -6.38 9.35
CA SER A 105 1.30 -6.19 10.20
C SER A 105 2.21 -5.12 9.59
N GLY A 106 3.26 -4.76 10.32
CA GLY A 106 4.23 -3.75 9.88
C GLY A 106 4.26 -2.52 10.77
N THR A 107 5.02 -1.53 10.30
CA THR A 107 5.26 -0.28 11.04
C THR A 107 4.74 0.90 10.23
N ILE A 108 4.02 1.80 10.90
CA ILE A 108 3.56 3.06 10.33
C ILE A 108 4.38 4.18 10.92
N GLN A 109 4.92 5.04 10.05
CA GLN A 109 5.50 6.31 10.47
C GLN A 109 4.55 7.43 10.04
N LEU A 110 4.27 8.35 10.96
CA LEU A 110 3.37 9.47 10.66
C LEU A 110 3.94 10.39 9.57
N ALA A 111 5.27 10.43 9.44
CA ALA A 111 5.96 11.20 8.40
C ALA A 111 5.72 10.68 6.97
N ASP A 112 5.31 9.41 6.83
CA ASP A 112 5.05 8.78 5.53
C ASP A 112 3.63 9.08 5.01
N LEU A 113 2.75 9.64 5.85
CA LEU A 113 1.37 9.91 5.49
C LEU A 113 1.26 11.19 4.65
N PRO A 114 0.41 11.21 3.59
CA PRO A 114 0.25 12.38 2.76
C PRO A 114 -0.41 13.52 3.55
N GLY A 115 0.08 14.75 3.37
CA GLY A 115 -0.40 15.92 4.12
C GLY A 115 -1.87 16.27 3.90
N LYS A 116 -2.51 15.74 2.86
CA LYS A 116 -3.95 15.90 2.58
C LYS A 116 -4.83 14.79 3.17
N LEU A 117 -4.25 13.85 3.94
CA LEU A 117 -4.99 12.75 4.55
C LEU A 117 -5.90 13.28 5.67
N GLU A 118 -7.21 13.12 5.48
CA GLU A 118 -8.23 13.59 6.42
C GLU A 118 -8.69 12.44 7.35
N VAL A 119 -8.71 11.21 6.83
CA VAL A 119 -9.21 10.03 7.56
C VAL A 119 -8.26 8.85 7.40
N LEU A 120 -7.74 8.36 8.53
CA LEU A 120 -6.98 7.12 8.62
C LEU A 120 -7.62 6.19 9.67
N SER A 121 -8.11 5.04 9.26
CA SER A 121 -8.75 4.07 10.15
C SER A 121 -8.14 2.68 10.00
N LEU A 122 -7.33 2.28 10.97
CA LEU A 122 -6.53 1.06 10.94
C LEU A 122 -6.73 0.16 12.17
N TYR A 123 -7.71 0.46 13.03
CA TYR A 123 -7.97 -0.29 14.26
C TYR A 123 -8.26 -1.78 14.00
N GLU A 124 -8.10 -2.61 15.04
CA GLU A 124 -8.25 -4.08 14.93
C GLU A 124 -7.33 -4.65 13.81
N ASN A 125 -6.04 -4.33 13.90
CA ASN A 125 -4.93 -4.89 13.12
C ASN A 125 -3.75 -5.25 14.03
N GLN A 126 -2.62 -5.69 13.46
CA GLN A 126 -1.36 -5.97 14.15
C GLN A 126 -0.28 -4.93 13.80
N LEU A 127 -0.70 -3.73 13.43
CA LEU A 127 0.18 -2.62 13.04
C LEU A 127 0.82 -1.99 14.27
N THR A 128 2.05 -1.51 14.09
CA THR A 128 2.77 -0.77 15.13
C THR A 128 3.11 0.63 14.64
N GLY A 129 3.02 1.63 15.52
CA GLY A 129 3.45 2.99 15.19
C GLY A 129 4.88 3.26 15.65
N ARG A 130 5.70 3.89 14.79
CA ARG A 130 6.97 4.51 15.18
C ARG A 130 6.78 6.03 15.23
N ARG A 131 7.14 6.64 16.35
CA ARG A 131 7.38 8.08 16.45
C ARG A 131 8.88 8.32 16.55
N GLU A 132 9.34 9.47 16.04
CA GLU A 132 10.64 9.98 16.45
C GLU A 132 10.58 10.21 17.97
N SER A 133 11.50 9.58 18.71
CA SER A 133 11.56 9.40 20.17
C SER A 133 10.63 8.32 20.79
N GLY A 134 11.07 7.07 20.71
CA GLY A 134 11.04 6.09 21.82
C GLY A 134 9.71 5.54 22.36
N CYS A 135 8.54 6.03 21.97
CA CYS A 135 7.24 5.52 22.46
C CYS A 135 6.44 4.85 21.34
N LYS A 136 6.17 3.55 21.52
CA LYS A 136 5.34 2.73 20.62
C LYS A 136 3.89 3.23 20.67
N LEU A 137 3.34 3.62 19.53
CA LEU A 137 1.90 3.89 19.42
C LEU A 137 1.21 2.58 19.03
N THR A 138 0.26 2.15 19.84
CA THR A 138 -0.70 1.11 19.46
C THR A 138 -1.84 1.78 18.70
N ILE A 139 -2.12 1.32 17.49
CA ILE A 139 -3.12 1.88 16.56
C ILE A 139 -4.29 0.90 16.44
#